data_AF-A0A4V2XE37-F1
#
_entry.id   AF-A0A4V2XE37-F1
#
_cell.length_a   1.000
_cell.length_b   1.000
_cell.length_c   1.000
_cell.angle_alpha   90.00
_cell.angle_beta   90.00
_cell.angle_gamma   90.00
#
_symmetry.space_group_name_H-M   'P 1'
#
loop_
_entity.id
_entity.type
_entity.pdbx_description
1 polymer ?
#
loop_
_entity_poly.entity_id
_entity_poly.type
_entity_poly.pdbx_seq_one_letter_code
_entity_poly.pdbx_strand_id
1 'polypeptide(L)'
;MPLGEAVRFRRRTLSALLAGALIAIGFGVGPSAEAAPDDRLQRLLAHNPGSRLAGPDSIITEQGVTLSLPSSTKANAKAAGVPDTLCSYEHLCLFSDAEFSGEKLTVGTDCDVFPIWQLKMSNGRYWGNEVSSYINNQKAGTWAFMWNNYGAIDTADRNNWELIEGSRAAGKGLAQGVAWMPRNDMVNVVRPCPGPW
;
A
#
# COMPACT_ATOMS: atom_id res chain seq x y z
N MET A 1 -53.96 8.76 40.93
CA MET A 1 -53.11 9.42 41.94
C MET A 1 -51.68 9.42 41.43
N PRO A 2 -50.91 10.52 41.53
CA PRO A 2 -51.04 11.88 40.97
C PRO A 2 -50.32 12.00 39.59
N LEU A 3 -50.71 12.82 38.62
CA LEU A 3 -50.73 14.29 38.49
C LEU A 3 -49.35 14.97 38.39
N GLY A 4 -49.13 15.70 37.29
CA GLY A 4 -48.16 16.78 37.14
C GLY A 4 -47.50 16.76 35.74
N GLU A 5 -47.42 17.82 34.95
CA GLU A 5 -47.82 19.22 35.10
C GLU A 5 -47.82 19.83 33.69
N ALA A 6 -48.79 20.69 33.42
CA ALA A 6 -48.89 21.45 32.19
C ALA A 6 -48.15 22.78 32.35
N VAL A 7 -47.25 23.11 31.40
CA VAL A 7 -46.73 24.47 31.25
C VAL A 7 -47.08 24.97 29.86
N ARG A 8 -48.13 25.80 29.81
CA ARG A 8 -48.35 26.78 28.73
C ARG A 8 -47.47 27.98 29.01
N PHE A 9 -46.75 28.55 28.04
CA PHE A 9 -46.62 30.02 27.98
C PHE A 9 -46.28 30.55 26.57
N ARG A 10 -47.28 31.26 26.04
CA ARG A 10 -47.33 32.41 25.11
C ARG A 10 -46.28 32.57 23.99
N ARG A 11 -46.84 32.56 22.77
CA ARG A 11 -46.39 33.32 21.59
C ARG A 11 -46.14 34.81 21.92
N ARG A 12 -45.00 35.33 21.47
CA ARG A 12 -44.87 36.69 20.94
C ARG A 12 -44.07 36.63 19.64
N THR A 13 -44.79 36.80 18.54
CA THR A 13 -44.26 37.26 17.25
C THR A 13 -43.73 38.68 17.39
N LEU A 14 -42.56 38.97 16.82
CA LEU A 14 -42.29 40.21 16.08
C LEU A 14 -41.01 40.04 15.27
N SER A 15 -41.18 40.23 13.96
CA SER A 15 -40.16 40.22 12.93
C SER A 15 -39.21 41.41 13.08
N ALA A 16 -37.92 41.19 12.84
CA ALA A 16 -37.02 42.22 12.35
C ALA A 16 -35.97 41.57 11.45
N LEU A 17 -36.05 41.93 10.16
CA LEU A 17 -35.01 41.72 9.16
C LEU A 17 -33.72 42.41 9.60
N LEU A 18 -32.60 41.69 9.60
CA LEU A 18 -31.31 42.32 9.31
C LEU A 18 -30.39 41.31 8.60
N ALA A 19 -30.07 41.65 7.36
CA ALA A 19 -29.03 41.03 6.56
C ALA A 19 -27.66 41.33 7.19
N GLY A 20 -26.74 40.37 7.14
CA GLY A 20 -25.37 40.59 7.60
C GLY A 20 -24.49 39.34 7.50
N ALA A 21 -23.80 39.22 6.37
CA ALA A 21 -22.55 38.49 6.17
C ALA A 21 -22.48 37.01 6.60
N LEU A 22 -22.83 36.11 5.67
CA LEU A 22 -22.23 34.77 5.63
C LEU A 22 -20.74 34.94 5.26
N ILE A 23 -19.87 34.96 6.26
CA ILE A 23 -18.46 34.62 6.06
C ILE A 23 -18.44 33.10 5.85
N ALA A 24 -18.54 32.68 4.60
CA ALA A 24 -18.15 31.34 4.21
C ALA A 24 -16.64 31.25 4.42
N ILE A 25 -16.23 30.72 5.58
CA ILE A 25 -14.89 30.18 5.76
C ILE A 25 -14.85 28.95 4.85
N GLY A 26 -14.43 29.20 3.61
CA GLY A 26 -14.09 28.14 2.67
C GLY A 26 -12.90 27.40 3.25
N PHE A 27 -13.17 26.36 4.04
CA PHE A 27 -12.25 25.24 4.17
C PHE A 27 -12.14 24.64 2.78
N GLY A 28 -11.16 25.12 2.03
CA GLY A 28 -10.72 24.52 0.79
C GLY A 28 -10.12 23.15 1.08
N VAL A 29 -10.98 22.18 1.37
CA VAL A 29 -10.75 20.81 0.91
C VAL A 29 -11.02 20.84 -0.59
N GLY A 30 -10.08 21.42 -1.34
CA GLY A 30 -10.00 21.12 -2.75
C GLY A 30 -9.93 19.60 -2.86
N PRO A 31 -10.67 18.96 -3.78
CA PRO A 31 -10.40 17.57 -4.08
C PRO A 31 -8.90 17.52 -4.41
N SER A 32 -8.12 16.77 -3.62
CA SER A 32 -6.81 16.32 -4.08
C SER A 32 -7.10 15.65 -5.41
N ALA A 33 -6.86 16.36 -6.51
CA ALA A 33 -7.06 15.85 -7.84
C ALA A 33 -6.06 14.71 -7.96
N GLU A 34 -6.54 13.50 -7.66
CA GLU A 34 -5.79 12.29 -7.86
C GLU A 34 -5.44 12.29 -9.35
N ALA A 35 -4.14 12.43 -9.65
CA ALA A 35 -3.69 12.57 -11.02
C ALA A 35 -4.25 11.42 -11.86
N ALA A 36 -4.54 11.68 -13.13
CA ALA A 36 -5.07 10.67 -14.02
C ALA A 36 -4.17 9.40 -13.96
N PRO A 37 -4.73 8.19 -14.02
CA PRO A 37 -3.96 6.94 -13.94
C PRO A 37 -2.72 6.93 -14.84
N ASP A 38 -2.84 7.51 -16.04
CA ASP A 38 -1.76 7.65 -17.01
C ASP A 38 -0.61 8.52 -16.49
N ASP A 39 -0.90 9.61 -15.78
CA ASP A 39 0.12 10.49 -15.18
C ASP A 39 0.88 9.78 -14.06
N ARG A 40 0.19 8.96 -13.26
CA ARG A 40 0.82 8.16 -12.19
C ARG A 40 1.78 7.13 -12.78
N LEU A 41 1.39 6.48 -13.88
CA LEU A 41 2.22 5.48 -14.54
C LEU A 41 3.47 6.10 -15.16
N GLN A 42 3.33 7.27 -15.79
CA GLN A 42 4.48 8.03 -16.30
C GLN A 42 5.44 8.44 -15.19
N ARG A 43 4.93 8.83 -14.01
CA ARG A 43 5.79 9.12 -12.84
C ARG A 43 6.52 7.89 -12.35
N LEU A 44 5.88 6.72 -12.31
CA LEU A 44 6.56 5.47 -11.97
C LEU A 44 7.74 5.19 -12.90
N LEU A 45 7.54 5.33 -14.22
CA LEU A 45 8.63 5.19 -15.19
C LEU A 45 9.73 6.23 -14.98
N ALA A 46 9.36 7.49 -14.79
CA ALA A 46 10.31 8.59 -14.60
C ALA A 46 11.14 8.42 -13.31
N HIS A 47 10.56 7.85 -12.25
CA HIS A 47 11.23 7.65 -10.97
C HIS A 47 12.07 6.37 -10.90
N ASN A 48 11.81 5.39 -11.77
CA ASN A 48 12.51 4.11 -11.79
C ASN A 48 13.19 3.91 -13.17
N PRO A 49 14.33 4.57 -13.44
CA PRO A 49 15.03 4.43 -14.72
C PRO A 49 15.39 2.97 -14.99
N GLY A 50 15.37 2.57 -16.27
CA GLY A 50 15.57 1.17 -16.69
C GLY A 50 14.30 0.31 -16.65
N SER A 51 13.21 0.81 -16.04
CA SER A 51 11.92 0.11 -16.03
C SER A 51 11.22 0.15 -17.39
N ARG A 52 10.35 -0.83 -17.61
CA ARG A 52 9.48 -0.90 -18.80
C ARG A 52 8.03 -1.18 -18.40
N LEU A 53 7.09 -0.85 -19.28
CA LEU A 53 5.67 -1.17 -19.07
C LEU A 53 5.50 -2.71 -18.99
N ALA A 54 4.73 -3.15 -18.00
CA ALA A 54 4.29 -4.53 -17.82
C ALA A 54 2.79 -4.70 -18.10
N GLY A 55 2.02 -3.61 -17.92
CA GLY A 55 0.58 -3.57 -18.15
C GLY A 55 0.04 -2.13 -18.16
N PRO A 56 -1.29 -1.95 -18.18
CA PRO A 56 -1.92 -0.62 -18.22
C PRO A 56 -1.71 0.19 -16.93
N ASP A 57 -1.38 -0.46 -15.82
CA ASP A 57 -1.23 0.12 -14.49
C ASP A 57 0.07 -0.32 -13.80
N SER A 58 1.01 -0.90 -14.54
CA SER A 58 2.19 -1.52 -13.97
C SER A 58 3.45 -1.41 -14.83
N ILE A 59 4.57 -1.35 -14.14
CA ILE A 59 5.91 -1.40 -14.72
C ILE A 59 6.68 -2.57 -14.11
N ILE A 60 7.63 -3.11 -14.85
CA ILE A 60 8.66 -4.01 -14.34
C ILE A 60 9.99 -3.26 -14.34
N THR A 61 10.66 -3.27 -13.19
CA THR A 61 11.92 -2.57 -12.98
C THR A 61 13.10 -3.36 -13.54
N GLU A 62 14.27 -2.73 -13.60
CA GLU A 62 15.51 -3.41 -14.00
C GLU A 62 15.84 -4.61 -13.09
N GLN A 63 15.46 -4.52 -11.81
CA GLN A 63 15.61 -5.58 -10.80
C GLN A 63 14.52 -6.68 -10.89
N GLY A 64 13.70 -6.69 -11.95
CA GLY A 64 12.67 -7.72 -12.16
C GLY A 64 11.44 -7.61 -11.25
N VAL A 65 11.33 -6.55 -10.45
CA VAL A 65 10.20 -6.30 -9.55
C VAL A 65 9.08 -5.61 -10.32
N THR A 66 7.83 -6.01 -10.10
CA THR A 66 6.68 -5.34 -10.71
C THR A 66 6.09 -4.31 -9.75
N LEU A 67 6.06 -3.04 -10.16
CA LEU A 67 5.36 -1.97 -9.44
C LEU A 67 4.01 -1.72 -10.11
N SER A 68 2.93 -1.77 -9.33
CA SER A 68 1.57 -1.58 -9.82
C SER A 68 0.88 -0.45 -9.06
N LEU A 69 0.15 0.39 -9.79
CA LEU A 69 -0.76 1.36 -9.22
C LEU A 69 -2.01 0.64 -8.68
N PRO A 70 -2.71 1.21 -7.69
CA PRO A 70 -4.04 0.74 -7.35
C PRO A 70 -4.92 0.90 -8.59
N SER A 71 -5.30 -0.20 -9.24
CA SER A 71 -6.23 -0.11 -10.37
C SER A 71 -7.52 0.55 -9.91
N SER A 72 -8.01 1.55 -10.65
CA SER A 72 -9.28 2.24 -10.35
C SER A 72 -10.49 1.29 -10.32
N THR A 73 -10.37 0.10 -10.94
CA THR A 73 -11.38 -0.96 -10.95
C THR A 73 -11.25 -2.00 -9.82
N LYS A 74 -10.07 -2.20 -9.20
CA LYS A 74 -9.88 -3.15 -8.08
C LYS A 74 -9.64 -2.50 -6.72
N ALA A 75 -9.54 -1.18 -6.61
CA ALA A 75 -9.59 -0.48 -5.32
C ALA A 75 -10.86 -0.82 -4.50
N ASN A 76 -11.91 -1.37 -5.15
CA ASN A 76 -13.14 -1.86 -4.52
C ASN A 76 -13.14 -3.36 -4.17
N ALA A 77 -12.05 -4.11 -4.38
CA ALA A 77 -11.97 -5.54 -4.04
C ALA A 77 -12.12 -5.84 -2.53
N LYS A 78 -12.10 -4.79 -1.69
CA LYS A 78 -12.46 -4.83 -0.26
C LYS A 78 -13.82 -5.52 0.01
N ALA A 79 -14.73 -5.53 -0.97
CA ALA A 79 -16.07 -6.08 -0.80
C ALA A 79 -16.22 -7.61 -1.02
N ALA A 80 -15.21 -8.31 -1.58
CA ALA A 80 -15.43 -9.68 -2.08
C ALA A 80 -14.77 -10.80 -1.24
N GLY A 81 -13.96 -10.50 -0.23
CA GLY A 81 -13.37 -11.53 0.63
C GLY A 81 -12.48 -12.55 -0.09
N VAL A 82 -11.87 -12.20 -1.23
CA VAL A 82 -10.97 -13.10 -1.97
C VAL A 82 -9.55 -12.53 -2.04
N PRO A 83 -8.67 -12.96 -1.12
CA PRO A 83 -7.28 -12.59 -1.12
C PRO A 83 -6.46 -13.07 -2.34
N ASP A 84 -6.88 -14.15 -3.01
CA ASP A 84 -6.21 -14.71 -4.20
C ASP A 84 -6.19 -13.75 -5.41
N THR A 85 -7.00 -12.70 -5.39
CA THR A 85 -7.02 -11.66 -6.45
C THR A 85 -6.04 -10.51 -6.20
N LEU A 86 -5.55 -10.36 -4.97
CA LEU A 86 -4.69 -9.24 -4.56
C LEU A 86 -3.21 -9.54 -4.83
N CYS A 87 -2.82 -10.80 -4.58
CA CYS A 87 -1.48 -11.29 -4.87
C CYS A 87 -1.55 -12.62 -5.62
N SER A 88 -1.04 -12.62 -6.86
CA SER A 88 -0.97 -13.81 -7.71
C SER A 88 -0.18 -14.93 -7.03
N TYR A 89 -0.56 -16.18 -7.33
CA TYR A 89 0.17 -17.35 -6.87
C TYR A 89 1.65 -17.29 -7.28
N GLU A 90 2.52 -17.83 -6.42
CA GLU A 90 3.98 -17.82 -6.52
C GLU A 90 4.66 -16.46 -6.25
N HIS A 91 3.92 -15.43 -5.86
CA HIS A 91 4.47 -14.11 -5.58
C HIS A 91 4.37 -13.67 -4.11
N LEU A 92 5.28 -12.79 -3.74
CA LEU A 92 5.14 -11.93 -2.57
C LEU A 92 4.65 -10.55 -3.03
N CYS A 93 3.63 -10.02 -2.37
CA CYS A 93 3.13 -8.67 -2.64
C CYS A 93 3.24 -7.82 -1.39
N LEU A 94 3.87 -6.65 -1.53
CA LEU A 94 3.93 -5.60 -0.52
C LEU A 94 3.00 -4.46 -0.94
N PHE A 95 2.39 -3.81 0.03
CA PHE A 95 1.39 -2.77 -0.18
C PHE A 95 1.78 -1.51 0.59
N SER A 96 1.57 -0.35 -0.03
CA SER A 96 1.91 0.93 0.60
C SER A 96 1.01 1.25 1.80
N ASP A 97 -0.21 0.75 1.76
CA ASP A 97 -1.23 1.05 2.76
C ASP A 97 -1.61 -0.21 3.55
N ALA A 98 -2.22 -0.01 4.71
CA ALA A 98 -2.74 -1.11 5.51
C ALA A 98 -3.88 -1.85 4.74
N GLU A 99 -4.25 -3.02 5.23
CA GLU A 99 -5.36 -3.82 4.66
C GLU A 99 -5.17 -4.16 3.16
N PHE A 100 -3.92 -4.33 2.71
CA PHE A 100 -3.55 -4.75 1.35
C PHE A 100 -4.02 -3.79 0.25
N SER A 101 -3.87 -2.49 0.51
CA SER A 101 -4.33 -1.41 -0.38
C SER A 101 -3.20 -0.46 -0.81
N GLY A 102 -3.52 0.53 -1.64
CA GLY A 102 -2.53 1.47 -2.18
C GLY A 102 -1.73 0.93 -3.37
N GLU A 103 -0.53 1.46 -3.57
CA GLU A 103 0.39 0.93 -4.58
C GLU A 103 0.91 -0.44 -4.14
N LYS A 104 1.23 -1.29 -5.11
CA LYS A 104 1.67 -2.66 -4.88
C LYS A 104 3.03 -2.92 -5.51
N LEU A 105 3.92 -3.53 -4.74
CA LEU A 105 5.19 -4.07 -5.20
C LEU A 105 5.08 -5.59 -5.20
N THR A 106 5.26 -6.20 -6.36
CA THR A 106 5.23 -7.65 -6.54
C THR A 106 6.63 -8.17 -6.80
N VAL A 107 7.10 -9.00 -5.89
CA VAL A 107 8.40 -9.68 -5.96
C VAL A 107 8.23 -11.02 -6.65
N GLY A 108 9.15 -11.32 -7.57
CA GLY A 108 9.15 -12.52 -8.39
C GLY A 108 9.47 -13.80 -7.61
N THR A 109 9.55 -14.90 -8.36
CA THR A 109 9.86 -16.24 -7.87
C THR A 109 11.34 -16.51 -7.71
N ASP A 110 12.23 -15.57 -8.02
CA ASP A 110 13.61 -15.92 -8.37
C ASP A 110 14.56 -16.18 -7.20
N CYS A 111 14.02 -16.41 -5.99
CA CYS A 111 14.81 -16.73 -4.80
C CYS A 111 16.01 -15.78 -4.60
N ASP A 112 15.74 -14.49 -4.73
CA ASP A 112 16.74 -13.43 -4.78
C ASP A 112 16.55 -12.40 -3.66
N VAL A 113 17.49 -11.47 -3.60
CA VAL A 113 17.52 -10.32 -2.72
C VAL A 113 17.10 -9.08 -3.50
N PHE A 114 16.00 -8.46 -3.08
CA PHE A 114 15.40 -7.30 -3.72
C PHE A 114 15.63 -6.06 -2.84
N PRO A 115 16.52 -5.13 -3.24
CA PRO A 115 16.79 -3.89 -2.51
C PRO A 115 15.66 -2.88 -2.77
N ILE A 116 14.50 -3.09 -2.13
CA ILE A 116 13.31 -2.26 -2.36
C ILE A 116 13.47 -0.81 -1.90
N TRP A 117 14.47 -0.51 -1.06
CA TRP A 117 14.87 0.86 -0.71
C TRP A 117 15.29 1.73 -1.90
N GLN A 118 15.69 1.11 -3.02
CA GLN A 118 16.05 1.82 -4.25
C GLN A 118 14.84 2.11 -5.14
N LEU A 119 13.71 1.46 -4.89
CA LEU A 119 12.52 1.55 -5.73
C LEU A 119 11.63 2.70 -5.27
N LYS A 120 11.11 3.45 -6.24
CA LYS A 120 10.26 4.62 -5.98
C LYS A 120 8.80 4.36 -6.37
N MET A 121 7.92 4.89 -5.54
CA MET A 121 6.48 4.95 -5.79
C MET A 121 6.12 6.05 -6.78
N SER A 122 4.86 6.10 -7.22
CA SER A 122 4.38 7.11 -8.18
C SER A 122 4.41 8.55 -7.64
N ASN A 123 4.53 8.71 -6.31
CA ASN A 123 4.69 9.99 -5.63
C ASN A 123 6.18 10.38 -5.41
N GLY A 124 7.13 9.54 -5.84
CA GLY A 124 8.57 9.77 -5.71
C GLY A 124 9.18 9.35 -4.37
N ARG A 125 8.38 8.91 -3.38
CA ARG A 125 8.87 8.31 -2.13
C ARG A 125 9.43 6.92 -2.39
N TYR A 126 10.35 6.47 -1.53
CA TYR A 126 10.98 5.16 -1.63
C TYR A 126 10.17 4.09 -0.94
N TRP A 127 10.02 2.92 -1.56
CA TRP A 127 9.33 1.76 -0.99
C TRP A 127 9.87 1.34 0.39
N GLY A 128 11.16 1.60 0.63
CA GLY A 128 11.84 1.37 1.91
C GLY A 128 11.05 1.77 3.15
N ASN A 129 10.30 2.87 3.09
CA ASN A 129 9.59 3.43 4.26
C ASN A 129 8.07 3.36 4.16
N GLU A 130 7.54 2.66 3.14
CA GLU A 130 6.12 2.78 2.78
C GLU A 130 5.38 1.45 2.90
N VAL A 131 6.05 0.34 3.19
CA VAL A 131 5.36 -0.96 3.32
C VAL A 131 4.52 -0.99 4.59
N SER A 132 3.20 -1.14 4.43
CA SER A 132 2.24 -1.18 5.54
C SER A 132 1.50 -2.51 5.67
N SER A 133 1.52 -3.35 4.64
CA SER A 133 0.98 -4.70 4.69
C SER A 133 1.57 -5.59 3.60
N TYR A 134 1.44 -6.91 3.75
CA TYR A 134 1.95 -7.85 2.77
C TYR A 134 1.14 -9.14 2.68
N ILE A 135 1.23 -9.78 1.52
CA ILE A 135 0.70 -11.12 1.25
C ILE A 135 1.84 -11.97 0.71
N ASN A 136 2.19 -13.04 1.42
CA ASN A 136 3.08 -14.08 0.92
C ASN A 136 2.24 -15.23 0.34
N ASN A 137 2.00 -15.18 -0.97
CA ASN A 137 1.31 -16.22 -1.74
C ASN A 137 2.30 -17.09 -2.54
N GLN A 138 3.53 -17.20 -2.05
CA GLN A 138 4.56 -17.97 -2.72
C GLN A 138 4.31 -19.48 -2.58
N LYS A 139 5.12 -20.28 -3.28
CA LYS A 139 5.05 -21.73 -3.20
C LYS A 139 5.24 -22.23 -1.76
N ALA A 140 4.54 -23.29 -1.40
CA ALA A 140 4.56 -23.90 -0.07
C ALA A 140 5.98 -24.03 0.49
N GLY A 141 6.21 -23.46 1.67
CA GLY A 141 7.50 -23.49 2.35
C GLY A 141 8.43 -22.34 2.02
N THR A 142 8.08 -21.45 1.08
CA THR A 142 8.93 -20.31 0.68
C THR A 142 8.99 -19.33 1.82
N TRP A 143 10.17 -18.82 2.11
CA TRP A 143 10.36 -17.79 3.12
C TRP A 143 10.63 -16.45 2.45
N ALA A 144 9.88 -15.44 2.88
CA ALA A 144 10.18 -14.05 2.61
C ALA A 144 10.66 -13.41 3.91
N PHE A 145 11.87 -12.87 3.91
CA PHE A 145 12.43 -12.11 5.03
C PHE A 145 12.50 -10.64 4.66
N MET A 146 11.96 -9.80 5.52
CA MET A 146 11.92 -8.35 5.36
C MET A 146 12.89 -7.72 6.34
N TRP A 147 13.78 -6.87 5.83
CA TRP A 147 14.92 -6.37 6.58
C TRP A 147 14.95 -4.85 6.59
N ASN A 148 15.35 -4.29 7.73
CA ASN A 148 15.60 -2.86 7.90
C ASN A 148 17.10 -2.60 7.77
N ASN A 149 17.43 -1.53 7.07
CA ASN A 149 18.79 -1.04 6.91
C ASN A 149 19.11 -0.01 8.03
N TYR A 150 19.98 -0.38 8.97
CA TYR A 150 20.52 0.54 10.00
C TYR A 150 21.80 1.25 9.58
N GLY A 151 21.91 1.64 8.31
CA GLY A 151 23.09 2.31 7.75
C GLY A 151 24.03 1.40 6.95
N ALA A 152 23.61 0.18 6.62
CA ALA A 152 24.17 -0.62 5.55
C ALA A 152 24.22 0.18 4.24
N ILE A 153 25.37 0.14 3.57
CA ILE A 153 25.59 0.85 2.30
C ILE A 153 25.26 -0.01 1.08
N ASP A 154 25.16 -1.33 1.26
CA ASP A 154 24.76 -2.30 0.25
C ASP A 154 24.11 -3.55 0.87
N THR A 155 23.69 -4.50 0.02
CA THR A 155 23.09 -5.78 0.45
C THR A 155 24.09 -6.80 0.98
N ALA A 156 25.40 -6.56 0.83
CA ALA A 156 26.46 -7.44 1.32
C ALA A 156 26.82 -7.16 2.79
N ASP A 157 26.55 -5.95 3.28
CA ASP A 157 26.81 -5.52 4.66
C ASP A 157 25.82 -6.09 5.68
N ARG A 158 25.74 -7.42 5.76
CA ARG A 158 24.76 -8.19 6.56
C ARG A 158 24.73 -7.84 8.05
N ASN A 159 25.80 -7.26 8.60
CA ASN A 159 25.89 -6.91 10.01
C ASN A 159 25.00 -5.70 10.39
N ASN A 160 24.61 -4.88 9.41
CA ASN A 160 23.79 -3.70 9.60
C ASN A 160 22.32 -3.90 9.20
N TRP A 161 21.92 -5.16 8.99
CA TRP A 161 20.54 -5.54 8.68
C TRP A 161 19.85 -6.13 9.90
N GLU A 162 18.70 -5.58 10.25
CA GLU A 162 17.81 -6.15 11.26
C GLU A 162 16.65 -6.88 10.56
N LEU A 163 16.40 -8.13 10.97
CA LEU A 163 15.22 -8.86 10.51
C LEU A 163 13.99 -8.26 11.19
N ILE A 164 13.08 -7.70 10.39
CA ILE A 164 11.82 -7.13 10.90
C ILE A 164 10.78 -8.22 10.98
N GLU A 165 10.67 -9.01 9.91
CA GLU A 165 9.58 -9.96 9.72
C GLU A 165 10.07 -11.13 8.86
N GLY A 166 9.70 -12.33 9.27
CA GLY A 166 9.89 -13.55 8.49
C GLY A 166 8.54 -14.21 8.22
N SER A 167 8.18 -14.33 6.94
CA SER A 167 6.93 -14.93 6.53
C SER A 167 7.16 -16.22 5.76
N ARG A 168 6.55 -17.32 6.21
CA ARG A 168 6.55 -18.60 5.50
C ARG A 168 5.26 -18.79 4.73
N ALA A 169 5.37 -19.02 3.43
CA ALA A 169 4.24 -19.34 2.57
C ALA A 169 3.58 -20.67 2.97
N ALA A 170 2.26 -20.65 3.20
CA ALA A 170 1.50 -21.79 3.70
C ALA A 170 1.21 -22.86 2.62
N GLY A 171 1.42 -22.56 1.34
CA GLY A 171 1.19 -23.51 0.24
C GLY A 171 -0.27 -23.72 -0.15
N LYS A 172 -1.19 -23.70 0.83
CA LYS A 172 -2.64 -23.58 0.67
C LYS A 172 -3.14 -22.60 1.73
N GLY A 173 -3.40 -21.36 1.31
CA GLY A 173 -3.72 -20.24 2.18
C GLY A 173 -2.65 -19.16 2.14
N LEU A 174 -3.03 -17.93 2.49
CA LEU A 174 -2.12 -16.80 2.48
C LEU A 174 -1.48 -16.61 3.85
N ALA A 175 -0.17 -16.49 3.86
CA ALA A 175 0.49 -15.85 4.99
C ALA A 175 0.34 -14.34 4.80
N GLN A 176 -0.45 -13.73 5.68
CA GLN A 176 -0.73 -12.30 5.70
C GLN A 176 -0.12 -11.68 6.94
N GLY A 177 0.42 -10.47 6.78
CA GLY A 177 0.83 -9.66 7.92
C GLY A 177 0.36 -8.22 7.73
N VAL A 178 -0.15 -7.64 8.82
CA VAL A 178 -0.32 -6.20 8.97
C VAL A 178 0.83 -5.75 9.84
N ALA A 179 1.88 -5.28 9.21
CA ALA A 179 3.00 -4.71 9.92
C ALA A 179 3.09 -3.28 9.45
N TRP A 180 2.87 -2.35 10.39
CA TRP A 180 3.59 -1.08 10.33
C TRP A 180 5.07 -1.47 10.29
N MET A 181 5.64 -1.56 9.09
CA MET A 181 7.06 -1.82 8.88
C MET A 181 7.68 -0.45 8.64
N PRO A 182 8.09 0.27 9.70
CA PRO A 182 8.48 1.66 9.56
C PRO A 182 9.65 1.84 8.58
N ARG A 183 10.44 0.77 8.33
CA ARG A 183 11.56 0.74 7.38
C ARG A 183 11.82 -0.68 6.88
N ASN A 184 11.20 -1.09 5.78
CA ASN A 184 11.52 -2.34 5.07
C ASN A 184 12.36 -2.03 3.84
N ASP A 185 13.66 -2.09 3.98
CA ASP A 185 14.60 -1.70 2.93
C ASP A 185 14.90 -2.85 1.96
N MET A 186 14.81 -4.10 2.41
CA MET A 186 15.17 -5.26 1.60
C MET A 186 14.24 -6.44 1.83
N VAL A 187 13.87 -7.10 0.74
CA VAL A 187 13.22 -8.40 0.78
C VAL A 187 14.19 -9.47 0.31
N ASN A 188 14.35 -10.51 1.11
CA ASN A 188 15.09 -11.71 0.75
C ASN A 188 14.10 -12.88 0.63
N VAL A 189 13.94 -13.40 -0.58
CA VAL A 189 13.12 -14.59 -0.83
C VAL A 189 14.03 -15.80 -0.87
N VAL A 190 13.78 -16.79 -0.02
CA VAL A 190 14.51 -18.06 -0.02
C VAL A 190 13.55 -19.23 -0.12
N ARG A 191 14.04 -20.31 -0.74
CA ARG A 191 13.44 -21.64 -0.99
C ARG A 191 12.05 -21.93 -0.38
N PRO A 192 11.15 -22.65 -1.09
CA PRO A 192 11.36 -23.33 -2.37
C PRO A 192 10.62 -22.62 -3.51
N CYS A 193 11.36 -21.76 -4.19
CA CYS A 193 11.06 -21.29 -5.53
C CYS A 193 11.20 -22.42 -6.56
N PRO A 194 10.51 -22.37 -7.70
CA PRO A 194 10.90 -23.17 -8.86
C PRO A 194 12.30 -22.73 -9.28
N GLY A 195 13.32 -23.55 -8.98
CA GLY A 195 14.66 -23.33 -9.54
C GLY A 195 14.62 -23.49 -11.06
N PRO A 196 15.57 -22.89 -11.80
CA PRO A 196 15.72 -23.20 -13.22
C PRO A 196 16.08 -24.69 -13.32
N TRP A 197 15.17 -25.48 -13.89
CA TRP A 197 15.52 -26.79 -14.42
C TRP A 197 16.16 -26.58 -15.80
#